data_AF-A0A385ST23-F1
#
_entry.id   AF-A0A385ST23-F1
#
_cell.length_a   1.000
_cell.length_b   1.000
_cell.length_c   1.000
_cell.angle_alpha   90.00
_cell.angle_beta   90.00
_cell.angle_gamma   90.00
#
_symmetry.space_group_name_H-M   'P 1'
#
loop_
_entity.id
_entity.type
_entity.pdbx_description
1 polymer ?
#
loop_
_entity_poly.entity_id
_entity_poly.type
_entity_poly.pdbx_seq_one_letter_code
_entity_poly.pdbx_strand_id
1 'polypeptide(L)' 'MRLSDQQKEQIRFNTEMIKLLVVLLFGTVGGVISFILKGIHTGKDVLFTAAGILVATVCIVIGYRQFSATQKIINDGNPE' A
#
# COMPACT_ATOMS: atom_id res chain seq x y z
N MET A 1 17.66 14.82 19.99
CA MET A 1 17.00 13.55 19.62
C MET A 1 17.77 12.89 18.49
N ARG A 2 18.41 11.75 18.73
CA ARG A 2 19.01 10.94 17.65
C ARG A 2 18.35 9.56 17.70
N LEU A 3 17.30 9.39 16.90
CA LEU A 3 16.93 8.06 16.39
C LEU A 3 18.22 7.38 15.92
N SER A 4 18.43 6.12 16.28
CA SER A 4 19.59 5.39 15.82
C SER A 4 19.60 5.35 14.28
N ASP A 5 20.78 5.32 13.67
CA ASP A 5 20.86 5.32 12.21
C ASP A 5 20.13 4.10 11.60
N GLN A 6 20.09 2.97 12.32
CA GLN A 6 19.28 1.80 11.98
C GLN A 6 17.77 2.06 12.01
N GLN A 7 17.25 2.80 12.99
CA GLN A 7 15.83 3.16 13.05
C GLN A 7 15.44 4.11 11.91
N LYS A 8 16.30 5.07 11.59
CA LYS A 8 16.07 5.98 10.44
C LYS A 8 16.07 5.23 9.12
N GLU A 9 16.97 4.28 8.96
CA GLU A 9 17.05 3.44 7.75
C GLU A 9 15.81 2.56 7.59
N GLN A 10 15.33 1.94 8.67
CA GLN A 10 14.06 1.19 8.66
C GLN A 10 12.84 2.07 8.33
N ILE A 11 12.74 3.27 8.91
CA ILE A 11 11.65 4.21 8.62
C ILE A 11 11.70 4.62 7.13
N ARG A 12 12.90 4.89 6.60
CA ARG A 12 13.06 5.23 5.18
C ARG A 12 12.65 4.09 4.27
N PHE A 13 13.11 2.87 4.56
CA PHE A 13 12.75 1.68 3.79
C PHE A 13 11.24 1.41 3.81
N ASN A 14 10.61 1.46 4.99
CA ASN A 14 9.16 1.31 5.12
C ASN A 14 8.39 2.40 4.36
N THR A 15 8.89 3.64 4.36
CA THR A 15 8.29 4.75 3.62
C THR A 15 8.38 4.51 2.11
N GLU A 16 9.52 4.04 1.60
CA GLU A 16 9.67 3.70 0.17
C GLU A 16 8.79 2.52 -0.23
N MET A 17 8.66 1.50 0.63
CA MET A 17 7.72 0.40 0.43
C MET A 17 6.25 0.84 0.40
N ILE A 18 5.85 1.76 1.30
CA ILE A 18 4.50 2.33 1.31
C ILE A 18 4.25 3.12 0.02
N LYS A 19 5.22 3.92 -0.45
CA LYS A 19 5.11 4.63 -1.73
C LYS A 19 4.91 3.66 -2.90
N LEU A 20 5.68 2.58 -2.94
CA LEU A 20 5.54 1.52 -3.94
C LEU A 20 4.14 0.88 -3.90
N LEU A 21 3.61 0.57 -2.72
CA LEU A 21 2.26 0.05 -2.54
C LEU A 21 1.18 1.02 -3.02
N VAL A 22 1.34 2.31 -2.73
CA VAL A 22 0.43 3.36 -3.19
C VAL A 22 0.45 3.47 -4.71
N VAL A 23 1.63 3.46 -5.35
CA VAL A 23 1.74 3.46 -6.81
C VAL A 23 1.08 2.23 -7.43
N LEU A 24 1.29 1.06 -6.83
CA LEU A 24 0.63 -0.20 -7.23
C LEU A 24 -0.89 -0.10 -7.14
N LEU A 25 -1.41 0.49 -6.05
CA LEU A 25 -2.84 0.76 -5.84
C LEU A 25 -3.40 1.69 -6.93
N PHE A 26 -2.72 2.78 -7.24
CA PHE A 26 -3.16 3.68 -8.31
C PHE A 26 -3.17 2.99 -9.69
N GLY A 27 -2.16 2.17 -9.98
CA GLY A 27 -2.10 1.40 -11.22
C GLY A 27 -3.23 0.36 -11.33
N THR A 28 -3.50 -0.38 -10.25
CA THR A 28 -4.58 -1.39 -10.23
C THR A 28 -5.96 -0.75 -10.23
N VAL A 29 -6.21 0.25 -9.39
CA VAL A 29 -7.50 0.96 -9.34
C VAL A 29 -7.77 1.69 -10.66
N GLY A 30 -6.76 2.35 -11.25
CA GLY A 30 -6.89 3.00 -12.55
C GLY A 30 -7.22 2.02 -13.68
N GLY A 31 -6.59 0.83 -13.68
CA GLY A 31 -6.91 -0.25 -14.61
C GLY A 31 -8.34 -0.74 -14.45
N VAL A 32 -8.77 -1.03 -13.21
CA VAL A 32 -10.12 -1.51 -12.89
C VAL A 32 -11.19 -0.49 -13.28
N ILE A 33 -10.99 0.80 -12.98
CA ILE A 33 -11.93 1.86 -13.37
C ILE A 33 -12.04 1.97 -14.89
N SER A 34 -10.94 1.79 -15.62
CA SER A 34 -10.96 1.79 -17.09
C SER A 34 -11.79 0.63 -17.67
N PHE A 35 -11.76 -0.55 -17.05
CA PHE A 35 -12.61 -1.68 -17.42
C PHE A 35 -14.08 -1.43 -17.13
N ILE A 36 -14.40 -0.80 -16.00
CA ILE A 36 -15.78 -0.42 -15.65
C ILE A 36 -16.32 0.63 -16.62
N LEU A 37 -15.53 1.67 -16.93
CA LEU A 37 -15.91 2.75 -17.84
C LEU A 37 -16.11 2.30 -19.29
N LYS A 38 -15.31 1.33 -19.77
CA LYS A 38 -15.47 0.77 -21.12
C LYS A 38 -16.66 -0.19 -21.25
N GLY A 39 -17.37 -0.46 -20.17
CA GLY A 39 -18.41 -1.48 -20.11
C GLY A 39 -17.80 -2.86 -19.93
N ILE A 40 -18.26 -3.57 -18.89
CA ILE A 40 -17.86 -4.96 -18.65
C ILE A 40 -18.60 -5.83 -19.67
N HIS A 41 -17.94 -6.11 -20.79
CA HIS A 41 -18.55 -6.87 -21.89
C HIS A 41 -18.22 -8.37 -21.83
N THR A 42 -17.20 -8.78 -21.06
CA THR A 42 -16.73 -10.17 -21.00
C THR A 42 -16.59 -10.68 -19.58
N GLY A 43 -16.86 -11.97 -19.35
CA GLY A 43 -16.62 -12.62 -18.05
C GLY A 43 -15.16 -12.54 -17.57
N LYS A 44 -14.20 -12.38 -18.49
CA LYS A 44 -12.79 -12.10 -18.16
C LYS A 44 -12.61 -10.72 -17.51
N ASP A 45 -13.37 -9.71 -17.92
CA ASP A 45 -13.26 -8.34 -17.39
C ASP A 45 -13.77 -8.27 -15.95
N VAL A 46 -14.81 -9.05 -15.62
CA VAL A 46 -15.29 -9.26 -14.24
C VAL A 46 -14.19 -9.89 -13.38
N LEU A 47 -13.54 -10.93 -13.89
CA LEU A 47 -12.44 -11.62 -13.20
C LEU A 47 -11.24 -10.71 -12.94
N PHE A 48 -10.84 -9.90 -13.93
CA PHE A 48 -9.77 -8.91 -13.77
C PHE A 48 -10.15 -7.80 -12.77
N THR A 49 -11.40 -7.35 -12.80
CA THR A 49 -11.92 -6.35 -11.86
C THR A 49 -11.91 -6.89 -10.43
N ALA A 50 -12.42 -8.11 -10.22
CA ALA A 50 -12.41 -8.77 -8.91
C ALA A 50 -10.98 -9.03 -8.39
N ALA A 51 -10.07 -9.47 -9.26
CA ALA A 51 -8.67 -9.64 -8.92
C ALA A 51 -8.00 -8.31 -8.54
N GLY A 52 -8.30 -7.23 -9.27
CA GLY A 52 -7.80 -5.89 -8.95
C GLY A 52 -8.27 -5.38 -7.59
N ILE A 53 -9.54 -5.62 -7.24
CA ILE A 53 -10.10 -5.26 -5.92
C ILE A 53 -9.43 -6.08 -4.80
N LEU A 54 -9.19 -7.37 -5.02
CA LEU A 54 -8.46 -8.22 -4.06
C LEU A 54 -7.03 -7.72 -3.82
N VAL A 55 -6.29 -7.41 -4.88
CA VAL A 55 -4.92 -6.87 -4.78
C VAL A 55 -4.91 -5.52 -4.07
N ALA A 56 -5.85 -4.64 -4.39
CA ALA A 56 -6.01 -3.35 -3.71
C ALA A 56 -6.24 -3.54 -2.20
N THR A 57 -7.12 -4.47 -1.82
CA THR A 57 -7.42 -4.79 -0.41
C THR A 57 -6.17 -5.28 0.32
N VAL A 58 -5.42 -6.20 -0.28
CA VAL A 58 -4.16 -6.71 0.29
C VAL A 58 -3.12 -5.58 0.44
N CYS A 59 -2.98 -4.69 -0.55
CA CYS A 59 -2.07 -3.55 -0.46
C CYS A 59 -2.44 -2.60 0.68
N ILE A 60 -3.73 -2.35 0.91
CA ILE A 60 -4.21 -1.52 2.03
C ILE A 60 -3.85 -2.17 3.37
N VAL A 61 -4.08 -3.48 3.52
CA VAL A 61 -3.77 -4.20 4.77
C VAL A 61 -2.27 -4.20 5.06
N ILE A 62 -1.44 -4.47 4.05
CA ILE A 62 0.03 -4.44 4.21
C ILE A 62 0.50 -3.02 4.53
N GLY A 63 -0.04 -2.01 3.84
CA GLY A 63 0.26 -0.61 4.10
C GLY A 63 -0.10 -0.20 5.54
N TYR A 64 -1.26 -0.61 6.04
CA TYR A 64 -1.68 -0.36 7.43
C TYR A 64 -0.75 -1.03 8.44
N ARG A 65 -0.34 -2.29 8.19
CA ARG A 65 0.61 -2.99 9.07
C ARG A 65 1.98 -2.31 9.09
N GLN A 66 2.51 -1.92 7.93
CA GLN A 66 3.78 -1.21 7.83
C GLN A 66 3.71 0.19 8.47
N PHE A 67 2.60 0.90 8.30
CA PHE A 67 2.37 2.18 8.94
C PHE A 67 2.32 2.05 10.48
N SER A 68 1.60 1.05 10.99
CA SER A 68 1.53 0.76 12.43
C SER A 68 2.90 0.37 13.01
N ALA A 69 3.67 -0.47 12.32
CA ALA A 69 5.03 -0.81 12.72
C ALA A 69 5.95 0.41 12.76
N THR A 70 5.84 1.28 11.75
CA THR A 70 6.62 2.53 11.67
C THR A 70 6.23 3.51 12.79
N GLN A 71 4.93 3.66 13.07
CA GLN A 71 4.47 4.47 14.20
C GLN A 71 4.93 3.91 15.54
N LYS A 72 4.95 2.58 15.71
CA LYS A 72 5.47 1.95 16.92
C LYS A 72 6.95 2.24 17.13
N ILE A 73 7.77 2.19 16.08
CA ILE A 73 9.20 2.56 16.16
C ILE A 73 9.37 4.04 16.54
N ILE A 74 8.52 4.93 16.01
CA ILE A 74 8.54 6.36 16.32
C ILE A 74 8.13 6.61 17.78
N ASN A 75 7.07 5.95 18.28
CA ASN A 75 6.59 6.08 19.66
C ASN A 75 7.55 5.42 20.66
N ASP A 76 8.07 4.23 20.39
CA ASP A 76 9.06 3.56 21.26
C ASP A 76 10.41 4.31 21.28
N GLY A 77 10.70 5.11 20.25
CA GLY A 77 11.87 6.00 20.18
C GLY A 77 11.66 7.37 20.84
N ASN A 78 10.46 7.67 21.34
CA ASN A 78 10.10 8.90 22.03
C ASN A 78 9.65 8.56 23.46
N PRO A 79 10.58 8.40 24.42
CA PRO A 79 10.19 8.41 25.81
C PRO A 79 9.70 9.83 26.14
N GLU A 80 8.54 9.94 26.77
CA GLU A 80 8.20 11.15 27.54
C GLU A 80 9.32 11.47 28.55
#